data_AF-A0A6N8VU78-F1
#
_entry.id   AF-A0A6N8VU78-F1
#
_cell.length_a   1.000
_cell.length_b   1.000
_cell.length_c   1.000
_cell.angle_alpha   90.00
_cell.angle_beta   90.00
_cell.angle_gamma   90.00
#
_symmetry.space_group_name_H-M   'P 1'
#
loop_
_entity.id
_entity.type
_entity.pdbx_description
1 polymer ?
#
loop_
_entity_poly.entity_id
_entity_poly.type
_entity_poly.pdbx_seq_one_letter_code
_entity_poly.pdbx_strand_id
1 'polypeptide(L)'
;MTTNSHLSFPIQPSLIGHQLGDELISQRPKDGYINATALCKVAGKSFYDYRRLSTSKEFIQELSTETGITVSALYQTLEGGNQPKSQGTWVHPDVAIHLAQWLSPKFAVWVSKWVRECC
;
A
#
# COMPACT_ATOMS: atom_id res chain seq x y z
N MET A 1 10.30 28.01 -31.05
CA MET A 1 8.84 28.13 -30.77
C MET A 1 8.25 26.80 -31.21
N THR A 2 7.97 25.82 -30.37
CA THR A 2 7.07 25.83 -29.22
C THR A 2 7.58 24.90 -28.10
N THR A 3 7.21 25.25 -26.89
CA THR A 3 7.40 24.56 -25.62
C THR A 3 6.64 23.23 -25.58
N ASN A 4 7.25 22.15 -25.07
CA ASN A 4 6.49 21.08 -24.45
C ASN A 4 7.12 20.70 -23.12
N SER A 5 6.47 21.21 -22.08
CA SER A 5 6.44 20.77 -20.69
C SER A 5 7.08 19.41 -20.41
N HIS A 6 8.32 19.47 -19.92
CA HIS A 6 8.91 18.41 -19.12
C HIS A 6 8.07 18.29 -17.84
N LEU A 7 7.18 17.30 -17.78
CA LEU A 7 6.57 16.89 -16.52
C LEU A 7 7.69 16.37 -15.63
N SER A 8 8.26 17.27 -14.84
CA SER A 8 9.18 16.96 -13.76
C SER A 8 8.41 16.15 -12.71
N PHE A 9 8.39 14.83 -12.87
CA PHE A 9 8.04 13.94 -11.78
C PHE A 9 9.06 14.17 -10.66
N PRO A 10 8.64 14.49 -9.43
CA PRO A 10 9.59 14.62 -8.34
C PRO A 10 10.29 13.28 -8.17
N ILE A 11 11.62 13.32 -8.14
CA ILE A 11 12.51 12.21 -7.83
C ILE A 11 11.92 11.51 -6.60
N GLN A 12 11.35 10.32 -6.77
CA GLN A 12 10.77 9.60 -5.64
C GLN A 12 11.93 9.19 -4.73
N PRO A 13 11.89 9.51 -3.43
CA PRO A 13 12.87 9.00 -2.49
C PRO A 13 12.87 7.47 -2.56
N SER A 14 14.05 6.86 -2.39
CA SER A 14 14.23 5.41 -2.33
C SER A 14 13.14 4.76 -1.46
N LEU A 15 12.38 3.82 -2.02
CA LEU A 15 11.40 3.03 -1.28
C LEU A 15 12.07 2.31 -0.10
N ILE A 16 11.40 2.24 1.04
CA ILE A 16 11.80 1.39 2.15
C ILE A 16 11.42 -0.04 1.79
N GLY A 17 12.38 -0.96 1.87
CA GLY A 17 12.16 -2.37 1.54
C GLY A 17 12.14 -3.24 2.78
N HIS A 18 11.08 -4.05 2.92
CA HIS A 18 10.94 -5.05 3.98
C HIS A 18 11.04 -6.45 3.40
N GLN A 19 12.08 -7.20 3.79
CA GLN A 19 12.31 -8.55 3.28
C GLN A 19 11.38 -9.56 3.97
N LEU A 20 10.54 -10.24 3.19
CA LEU A 20 9.64 -11.31 3.63
C LEU A 20 9.91 -12.58 2.82
N GLY A 21 10.78 -13.45 3.34
CA GLY A 21 11.30 -14.58 2.56
C GLY A 21 12.10 -14.06 1.37
N ASP A 22 11.72 -14.46 0.16
CA ASP A 22 12.39 -14.05 -1.09
C ASP A 22 11.78 -12.79 -1.73
N GLU A 23 10.68 -12.27 -1.16
CA GLU A 23 9.97 -11.11 -1.71
C GLU A 23 10.30 -9.84 -0.92
N LEU A 24 10.40 -8.72 -1.65
CA LEU A 24 10.63 -7.39 -1.09
C LEU A 24 9.31 -6.63 -1.04
N ILE A 25 8.84 -6.30 0.16
CA ILE A 25 7.65 -5.49 0.35
C ILE A 25 8.06 -4.02 0.44
N SER A 26 7.62 -3.23 -0.53
CA SER A 26 7.94 -1.81 -0.61
C SER A 26 7.00 -0.95 0.25
N GLN A 27 7.57 0.03 0.93
CA GLN A 27 6.89 1.09 1.65
C GLN A 27 7.38 2.46 1.18
N ARG A 28 6.46 3.41 1.00
CA ARG A 28 6.79 4.79 0.63
C ARG A 28 7.21 5.57 1.89
N PRO A 29 8.40 6.19 1.93
CA PRO A 29 8.84 6.94 3.10
C PRO A 29 8.04 8.24 3.33
N LYS A 30 7.41 8.79 2.28
CA LYS A 30 6.69 10.07 2.36
C LYS A 30 5.37 9.98 3.12
N ASP A 31 4.63 8.90 2.92
CA ASP A 31 3.25 8.73 3.41
C ASP A 31 3.00 7.38 4.07
N GLY A 32 4.05 6.55 4.19
CA GLY A 32 3.98 5.23 4.82
C GLY A 32 3.21 4.18 4.04
N TYR A 33 2.75 4.46 2.81
CA TYR A 33 1.94 3.51 2.05
C TYR A 33 2.72 2.24 1.73
N ILE A 34 2.03 1.10 1.79
CA ILE A 34 2.63 -0.22 1.61
C ILE A 34 2.07 -0.86 0.34
N ASN A 35 2.92 -1.57 -0.42
CA ASN A 35 2.50 -2.34 -1.58
C ASN A 35 1.72 -3.59 -1.14
N ALA A 36 0.39 -3.49 -1.16
CA ALA A 36 -0.52 -4.57 -0.80
C ALA A 36 -0.47 -5.75 -1.78
N THR A 37 -0.20 -5.50 -3.06
CA THR A 37 -0.09 -6.58 -4.05
C THR A 37 1.07 -7.51 -3.72
N ALA A 38 2.25 -6.96 -3.42
CA ALA A 38 3.41 -7.73 -3.00
C ALA A 38 3.13 -8.47 -1.67
N LEU A 39 2.51 -7.79 -0.71
CA LEU A 39 2.20 -8.39 0.60
C LEU A 39 1.24 -9.58 0.48
N CYS A 40 0.16 -9.42 -0.29
CA CYS A 40 -0.82 -10.47 -0.57
C CYS A 40 -0.20 -11.65 -1.33
N LYS A 41 0.72 -11.39 -2.27
CA LYS A 41 1.44 -12.43 -3.01
C LYS A 41 2.21 -13.37 -2.07
N VAL A 42 2.93 -12.83 -1.09
CA VAL A 42 3.65 -13.63 -0.08
C VAL A 42 2.68 -14.49 0.74
N ALA A 43 1.50 -13.98 1.03
CA ALA A 43 0.46 -14.69 1.77
C ALA A 43 -0.35 -15.68 0.91
N GLY A 44 -0.09 -15.77 -0.40
CA GLY A 44 -0.88 -16.60 -1.32
C GLY A 44 -2.34 -16.14 -1.48
N LYS A 45 -2.60 -14.84 -1.28
CA LYS A 45 -3.94 -14.21 -1.32
C LYS A 45 -3.93 -13.04 -2.32
N SER A 46 -5.11 -12.46 -2.58
CA SER A 46 -5.25 -11.27 -3.42
C SER A 46 -5.88 -10.10 -2.67
N PHE A 47 -5.38 -8.88 -2.92
CA PHE A 47 -6.02 -7.65 -2.44
C PHE A 47 -7.45 -7.50 -2.97
N TYR A 48 -7.71 -8.04 -4.17
CA TYR A 48 -9.06 -8.05 -4.74
C TYR A 48 -10.06 -8.83 -3.89
N ASP A 49 -9.65 -9.93 -3.25
CA ASP A 49 -10.53 -10.70 -2.37
C ASP A 49 -10.78 -9.94 -1.07
N TYR A 50 -9.72 -9.38 -0.50
CA TYR A 50 -9.80 -8.55 0.71
C TYR A 50 -10.80 -7.40 0.57
N ARG A 51 -10.72 -6.59 -0.51
CA ARG A 51 -11.56 -5.41 -0.69
C ARG A 51 -13.05 -5.72 -0.92
N ARG A 52 -13.40 -6.99 -1.17
CA ARG A 52 -14.78 -7.43 -1.42
C ARG A 52 -15.51 -7.86 -0.15
N LEU A 53 -14.79 -8.18 0.91
CA LEU A 53 -15.35 -8.55 2.20
C LEU A 53 -16.16 -7.37 2.78
N SER A 54 -17.29 -7.66 3.41
CA SER A 54 -18.10 -6.63 4.08
C SER A 54 -17.31 -5.92 5.17
N THR A 55 -16.61 -6.69 6.01
CA THR A 55 -15.75 -6.18 7.08
C THR A 55 -14.70 -5.20 6.56
N SER A 56 -14.04 -5.51 5.45
CA SER A 56 -13.05 -4.62 4.84
C SER A 56 -13.66 -3.33 4.29
N LYS A 57 -14.86 -3.41 3.70
CA LYS A 57 -15.57 -2.22 3.19
C LYS A 57 -15.99 -1.31 4.33
N GLU A 58 -16.55 -1.88 5.39
CA GLU A 58 -16.95 -1.16 6.60
C GLU A 58 -15.75 -0.48 7.25
N PHE A 59 -14.63 -1.20 7.41
CA PHE A 59 -13.39 -0.63 7.95
C PHE A 59 -12.86 0.54 7.11
N ILE A 60 -12.77 0.38 5.78
CA ILE A 60 -12.27 1.43 4.88
C ILE A 60 -13.18 2.66 4.90
N GLN A 61 -14.51 2.44 4.97
CA GLN A 61 -15.48 3.52 5.04
C GLN A 61 -15.35 4.29 6.36
N GLU A 62 -15.24 3.58 7.48
CA GLU A 62 -15.06 4.21 8.79
C GLU A 62 -13.74 4.99 8.86
N LEU A 63 -12.64 4.40 8.37
CA LEU A 63 -11.35 5.06 8.31
C LEU A 63 -11.41 6.33 7.44
N SER A 64 -12.16 6.29 6.34
CA SER A 64 -12.39 7.46 5.48
C SER A 64 -13.13 8.57 6.22
N THR A 65 -14.17 8.21 6.99
CA THR A 65 -14.93 9.15 7.83
C THR A 65 -14.04 9.78 8.90
N GLU A 66 -13.29 8.98 9.65
CA GLU A 66 -12.47 9.43 10.77
C GLU A 66 -11.30 10.32 10.32
N THR A 67 -10.62 9.94 9.23
CA THR A 67 -9.43 10.68 8.75
C THR A 67 -9.76 11.83 7.80
N GLY A 68 -10.96 11.85 7.24
CA GLY A 68 -11.34 12.75 6.14
C GLY A 68 -10.65 12.42 4.80
N ILE A 69 -9.86 11.35 4.73
CA ILE A 69 -9.22 10.89 3.50
C ILE A 69 -10.25 10.15 2.66
N THR A 70 -10.35 10.46 1.37
CA THR A 70 -11.27 9.76 0.47
C THR A 70 -10.89 8.29 0.31
N VAL A 71 -11.89 7.42 0.14
CA VAL A 71 -11.67 5.98 -0.10
C VAL A 71 -10.70 5.71 -1.25
N SER A 72 -10.75 6.50 -2.32
CA SER A 72 -9.83 6.39 -3.47
C SER A 72 -8.39 6.79 -3.15
N ALA A 73 -8.16 7.59 -2.11
CA ALA A 73 -6.83 7.91 -1.64
C ALA A 73 -6.31 6.80 -0.71
N LEU A 74 -7.17 6.18 0.12
CA LEU A 74 -6.80 5.11 1.06
C LEU A 74 -6.20 3.87 0.39
N TYR A 75 -6.56 3.60 -0.86
CA TYR A 75 -5.86 2.61 -1.68
C TYR A 75 -5.81 3.05 -3.14
N GLN A 76 -4.63 2.94 -3.74
CA GLN A 76 -4.32 3.44 -5.07
C GLN A 76 -3.71 2.32 -5.90
N THR A 77 -4.32 2.00 -7.04
CA THR A 77 -3.78 1.00 -7.96
C THR A 77 -2.92 1.70 -9.01
N LEU A 78 -1.65 1.32 -9.09
CA LEU A 78 -0.71 1.81 -10.09
C LEU A 78 -0.44 0.70 -11.12
N GLU A 79 -0.87 0.90 -12.35
CA GLU A 79 -0.74 -0.03 -13.48
C GLU A 79 -0.14 0.68 -14.70
N GLY A 80 0.57 -0.05 -15.55
CA GLY A 80 1.03 0.45 -16.86
C GLY A 80 2.23 1.41 -16.87
N GLY A 81 2.90 1.63 -15.73
CA GLY A 81 4.10 2.47 -15.66
C GLY A 81 5.40 1.77 -16.05
N ASN A 82 6.38 2.53 -16.54
CA ASN A 82 7.73 2.05 -16.92
C ASN A 82 8.60 1.53 -15.75
N GLN A 83 8.09 1.57 -14.52
CA GLN A 83 8.81 1.15 -13.31
C GLN A 83 8.09 -0.05 -12.66
N PRO A 84 8.54 -1.29 -12.90
CA PRO A 84 7.88 -2.49 -12.37
C PRO A 84 7.77 -2.50 -10.84
N LYS A 85 8.75 -1.94 -10.13
CA LYS A 85 8.80 -1.90 -8.66
C LYS A 85 7.74 -1.01 -8.01
N SER A 86 7.16 -0.10 -8.80
CA SER A 86 6.13 0.84 -8.34
C SER A 86 4.71 0.36 -8.66
N GLN A 87 4.58 -0.74 -9.40
CA GLN A 87 3.28 -1.28 -9.79
C GLN A 87 2.60 -2.04 -8.65
N GLY A 88 1.28 -2.13 -8.74
CA GLY A 88 0.42 -2.80 -7.77
C GLY A 88 -0.46 -1.83 -7.00
N THR A 89 -1.19 -2.36 -6.03
CA THR A 89 -2.05 -1.58 -5.15
C THR A 89 -1.27 -1.13 -3.93
N TRP A 90 -1.25 0.17 -3.70
CA TRP A 90 -0.65 0.82 -2.54
C TRP A 90 -1.73 1.22 -1.57
N VAL A 91 -1.57 0.89 -0.29
CA VAL A 91 -2.59 1.12 0.74
C VAL A 91 -2.05 2.00 1.86
N HIS A 92 -2.94 2.81 2.43
CA HIS A 92 -2.69 3.60 3.64
C HIS A 92 -2.17 2.73 4.79
N PRO A 93 -1.29 3.23 5.68
CA PRO A 93 -0.75 2.46 6.82
C PRO A 93 -1.80 1.69 7.64
N ASP A 94 -2.91 2.32 8.00
CA ASP A 94 -3.97 1.65 8.77
C ASP A 94 -4.70 0.56 7.97
N VAL A 95 -4.90 0.80 6.66
CA VAL A 95 -5.45 -0.22 5.76
C VAL A 95 -4.45 -1.37 5.61
N ALA A 96 -3.15 -1.09 5.60
CA ALA A 96 -2.12 -2.12 5.55
C ALA A 96 -2.16 -3.02 6.79
N ILE A 97 -2.34 -2.44 7.99
CA ILE A 97 -2.46 -3.20 9.24
C ILE A 97 -3.71 -4.08 9.22
N HIS A 98 -4.87 -3.53 8.85
CA HIS A 98 -6.11 -4.30 8.78
C HIS A 98 -6.07 -5.40 7.71
N LEU A 99 -5.49 -5.11 6.54
CA LEU A 99 -5.20 -6.11 5.51
C LEU A 99 -4.32 -7.24 6.10
N ALA A 100 -3.25 -6.88 6.80
CA ALA A 100 -2.30 -7.83 7.35
C ALA A 100 -2.94 -8.75 8.41
N GLN A 101 -3.87 -8.23 9.22
CA GLN A 101 -4.69 -9.01 10.16
C GLN A 101 -5.51 -10.08 9.43
N TRP A 102 -6.14 -9.71 8.31
CA TRP A 102 -6.88 -10.65 7.48
C TRP A 102 -5.98 -11.71 6.80
N LEU A 103 -4.74 -11.35 6.46
CA LEU A 103 -3.78 -12.30 5.87
C LEU A 103 -3.39 -13.38 6.88
N SER A 104 -2.87 -13.00 8.05
CA SER A 104 -2.70 -13.86 9.23
C SER A 104 -2.17 -13.04 10.43
N PRO A 105 -2.23 -13.57 11.66
CA PRO A 105 -1.61 -12.93 12.82
C PRO A 105 -0.13 -12.61 12.65
N LYS A 106 0.62 -13.44 11.92
CA LYS A 106 2.05 -13.22 11.64
C LYS A 106 2.28 -11.96 10.80
N PHE A 107 1.47 -11.78 9.76
CA PHE A 107 1.52 -10.59 8.91
C PHE A 107 1.13 -9.34 9.69
N ALA A 108 0.11 -9.43 10.55
CA ALA A 108 -0.32 -8.32 11.39
C ALA A 108 0.85 -7.77 12.24
N VAL A 109 1.59 -8.65 12.93
CA VAL A 109 2.72 -8.23 13.77
C VAL A 109 3.81 -7.52 12.95
N TRP A 110 4.15 -8.05 11.77
CA TRP A 110 5.17 -7.47 10.90
C TRP A 110 4.77 -6.10 10.38
N VAL A 111 3.58 -5.98 9.81
CA VAL A 111 3.11 -4.72 9.23
C VAL A 111 2.92 -3.66 10.31
N SER A 112 2.37 -4.03 11.47
CA SER A 112 2.29 -3.12 12.62
C SER A 112 3.65 -2.68 13.15
N LYS A 113 4.70 -3.48 12.99
CA LYS A 113 6.08 -3.07 13.32
C LYS A 113 6.57 -2.01 12.32
N TRP A 114 6.44 -2.26 11.02
CA TRP A 114 6.89 -1.34 9.97
C TRP A 114 6.21 0.02 10.03
N VAL A 115 4.90 0.03 10.26
CA VAL A 115 4.12 1.26 10.38
C VAL A 115 4.60 2.09 11.58
N ARG A 116 4.86 1.44 12.73
CA ARG A 116 5.34 2.14 13.94
C ARG A 116 6.77 2.66 13.82
N GLU A 117 7.63 2.00 13.05
CA GLU A 117 9.05 2.37 12.92
C GLU A 117 9.30 3.44 11.84
N CYS A 118 8.33 3.70 10.97
CA CYS A 118 8.42 4.75 9.94
C CYS A 118 7.85 6.11 10.36
N CYS A 119 7.22 6.19 11.53
CA CYS A 119 6.79 7.43 12.17
C CYS A 119 7.86 7.89 13.18
#